data_AF-A0A0G0CGJ2-F1
#
_entry.id   AF-A0A0G0CGJ2-F1
#
_cell.length_a   1.000
_cell.length_b   1.000
_cell.length_c   1.000
_cell.angle_alpha   90.00
_cell.angle_beta   90.00
_cell.angle_gamma   90.00
#
_symmetry.space_group_name_H-M   'P 1'
#
loop_
_entity.id
_entity.type
_entity.pdbx_description
1 polymer ?
#
loop_
_entity_poly.entity_id
_entity_poly.type
_entity_poly.pdbx_seq_one_letter_code
_entity_poly.pdbx_strand_id
1 'polypeptide(L)'
;MKKYLIIIGVTIGILAVPFLGMTISPTRELIMGLAPDEAVLQLADRIDDNKIELQNEIANKNNKINELQSSIDQQEMKILEQQKLIDTQKSDVASTRAESQVTVATVMKQKDCSIDMNKYCVSDSFTDPDKFKKFLKVYEEDFSKSEYEKYKDKFTKEFNSCQEALKCK
;
A
#
# COMPACT_ATOMS: atom_id res chain seq x y z
N MET A 1 46.48 41.37 46.93
CA MET A 1 46.22 40.30 47.93
C MET A 1 45.32 39.17 47.44
N LYS A 2 44.29 39.39 46.61
CA LYS A 2 43.42 38.30 46.09
C LYS A 2 44.13 37.22 45.26
N LYS A 3 45.22 37.54 44.55
CA LYS A 3 45.94 36.56 43.71
C LYS A 3 46.70 35.49 44.50
N TYR A 4 47.19 35.81 45.71
CA TYR A 4 47.93 34.86 46.54
C TYR A 4 47.02 33.83 47.23
N LEU A 5 45.78 34.21 47.58
CA LEU A 5 44.80 33.29 48.18
C LEU A 5 44.36 32.18 47.21
N ILE A 6 44.25 32.49 45.91
CA ILE A 6 43.89 31.49 44.89
C ILE A 6 45.04 30.50 44.68
N ILE A 7 46.29 31.00 44.64
CA ILE A 7 47.46 30.14 44.43
C ILE A 7 47.66 29.17 45.61
N ILE A 8 47.48 29.64 46.85
CA ILE A 8 47.59 28.78 48.05
C ILE A 8 46.43 27.77 48.11
N GLY A 9 45.21 28.17 47.71
CA GLY A 9 44.07 27.25 47.63
C GLY A 9 44.26 26.15 46.58
N VAL A 10 44.88 26.47 45.45
CA VAL A 10 45.15 25.52 44.36
C VAL A 10 46.32 24.59 44.70
N THR A 11 47.39 25.06 45.36
CA THR A 11 48.50 24.19 45.77
C THR A 11 48.11 23.22 46.88
N ILE A 12 47.28 23.63 47.85
CA ILE A 12 46.75 22.72 48.88
C ILE A 12 45.73 21.74 48.25
N GLY A 13 44.91 22.22 47.31
CA GLY A 13 44.01 21.36 46.53
C GLY A 13 44.76 20.28 45.75
N ILE A 14 45.82 20.62 45.02
CA ILE A 14 46.55 19.64 44.19
C ILE A 14 47.39 18.67 45.05
N LEU A 15 47.92 19.09 46.20
CA LEU A 15 48.64 18.19 47.12
C LEU A 15 47.72 17.23 47.89
N ALA A 16 46.46 17.60 48.14
CA ALA A 16 45.47 16.71 48.76
C ALA A 16 44.72 15.81 47.76
N VAL A 17 44.77 16.13 46.46
CA VAL A 17 44.03 15.41 45.41
C VAL A 17 44.71 14.15 44.80
N PRO A 18 45.89 13.64 45.25
CA PRO A 18 46.24 12.26 44.92
C PRO A 18 45.40 11.22 45.68
N PHE A 19 44.67 11.63 46.74
CA PHE A 19 44.01 10.69 47.67
C PHE A 19 42.49 10.55 47.51
N LEU A 20 41.83 11.41 46.72
CA LEU A 20 40.37 11.37 46.55
C LEU A 20 39.90 10.92 45.15
N GLY A 21 40.83 10.72 44.21
CA GLY A 21 40.55 10.13 42.89
C GLY A 21 40.83 8.62 42.79
N MET A 22 41.34 8.02 43.87
CA MET A 22 41.57 6.56 43.98
C MET A 22 40.85 6.02 45.22
N THR A 23 39.55 6.30 45.34
CA THR A 23 38.72 5.53 46.24
C THR A 23 38.49 4.14 45.64
N ILE A 24 39.39 3.24 46.00
CA ILE A 24 39.14 1.82 46.27
C ILE A 24 38.76 1.00 45.03
N SER A 25 39.75 0.75 44.17
CA SER A 25 39.80 -0.54 43.49
C SER A 25 40.28 -1.59 44.53
N PRO A 26 39.68 -2.79 44.61
CA PRO A 26 40.05 -3.78 45.62
C PRO A 26 41.49 -4.30 45.48
N THR A 27 42.21 -3.90 44.43
CA THR A 27 43.62 -4.21 44.19
C THR A 27 44.55 -3.63 45.24
N ARG A 28 44.23 -2.48 45.86
CA ARG A 28 45.16 -1.83 46.80
C ARG A 28 45.14 -2.44 48.21
N GLU A 29 43.97 -2.92 48.64
CA GLU A 29 43.81 -3.63 49.92
C GLU A 29 44.46 -5.03 49.87
N LEU A 30 44.42 -5.66 48.69
CA LEU A 30 45.09 -6.94 48.42
C LEU A 30 46.62 -6.86 48.49
N ILE A 31 47.19 -5.77 47.99
CA ILE A 31 48.65 -5.58 47.93
C ILE A 31 49.24 -5.21 49.30
N MET A 32 48.43 -4.69 50.24
CA MET A 32 48.91 -4.28 51.57
C MET A 32 48.73 -5.34 52.68
N GLY A 33 48.07 -6.48 52.40
CA GLY A 33 47.76 -7.51 53.39
C GLY A 33 48.24 -8.93 53.07
N LEU A 34 48.72 -9.19 51.86
CA LEU A 34 49.13 -10.53 51.40
C LEU A 34 50.56 -10.45 50.84
N ALA A 35 51.34 -11.52 51.01
CA ALA A 35 52.65 -11.61 50.37
C ALA A 35 52.49 -11.37 48.85
N PRO A 36 53.45 -10.73 48.17
CA PRO A 36 53.29 -10.29 46.78
C PRO A 36 52.82 -11.39 45.82
N ASP A 37 53.14 -12.66 46.11
CA ASP A 37 52.68 -13.82 45.33
C ASP A 37 51.17 -14.09 45.43
N GLU A 38 50.54 -13.79 46.55
CA GLU A 38 49.15 -14.11 46.85
C GLU A 38 48.19 -13.02 46.34
N ALA A 39 48.64 -11.76 46.28
CA ALA A 39 47.95 -10.69 45.57
C ALA A 39 47.99 -10.88 44.03
N VAL A 40 49.08 -11.46 43.49
CA VAL A 40 49.18 -11.83 42.08
C VAL A 40 48.25 -13.01 41.76
N LEU A 41 48.15 -14.00 42.65
CA LEU A 41 47.21 -15.11 42.49
C LEU A 41 45.75 -14.64 42.43
N GLN A 42 45.33 -13.77 43.36
CA GLN A 42 43.96 -13.26 43.33
C GLN A 42 43.67 -12.34 42.14
N LEU A 43 44.69 -11.64 41.63
CA LEU A 43 44.54 -10.87 40.39
C LEU A 43 44.39 -11.81 39.18
N ALA A 44 45.12 -12.92 39.15
CA ALA A 44 45.00 -13.95 38.13
C ALA A 44 43.60 -14.60 38.14
N ASP A 45 43.10 -14.97 39.32
CA ASP A 45 41.74 -15.52 39.48
C ASP A 45 40.67 -14.54 38.96
N ARG A 46 40.78 -13.24 39.28
CA ARG A 46 39.85 -12.22 38.75
C ARG A 46 39.95 -12.02 37.25
N ILE A 47 41.14 -12.17 36.67
CA ILE A 47 41.34 -12.08 35.22
C ILE A 47 40.65 -13.26 34.53
N ASP A 48 40.78 -14.47 35.09
CA ASP A 48 40.14 -15.67 34.57
C ASP A 48 38.61 -15.60 34.72
N ASP A 49 38.10 -15.16 35.87
CA ASP A 49 36.67 -14.94 36.11
C ASP A 49 36.08 -13.92 35.12
N ASN A 50 36.74 -12.76 34.96
CA ASN A 50 36.31 -11.73 34.01
C ASN A 50 36.35 -12.23 32.55
N LYS A 51 37.33 -13.08 32.22
CA LYS A 51 37.44 -13.67 30.89
C LYS A 51 36.30 -14.63 30.62
N ILE A 52 35.91 -15.44 31.60
CA ILE A 52 34.75 -16.34 31.51
C ILE A 52 33.46 -15.52 31.39
N GLU A 53 33.30 -14.45 32.17
CA GLU A 53 32.13 -13.57 32.10
C GLU A 53 32.01 -12.90 30.72
N LEU A 54 33.11 -12.35 30.18
CA LEU A 54 33.14 -11.78 28.83
C LEU A 54 32.84 -12.82 27.75
N GLN A 55 33.35 -14.04 27.87
CA GLN A 55 33.03 -15.12 26.93
C GLN A 55 31.53 -15.47 26.98
N ASN A 56 30.93 -15.52 28.17
CA ASN A 56 29.50 -15.75 28.34
C ASN A 56 28.67 -14.59 27.76
N GLU A 57 29.09 -13.34 27.95
CA GLU A 57 28.42 -12.19 27.32
C GLU A 57 28.50 -12.25 25.79
N ILE A 58 29.66 -12.59 25.23
CA ILE A 58 29.84 -12.72 23.78
C ILE A 58 28.95 -13.83 23.24
N ALA A 59 28.89 -14.98 23.91
CA ALA A 59 28.02 -16.09 23.53
C ALA A 59 26.54 -15.67 23.55
N ASN A 60 26.09 -14.97 24.60
CA ASN A 60 24.73 -14.47 24.70
C ASN A 60 24.39 -13.44 23.61
N LYS A 61 25.31 -12.52 23.31
CA LYS A 61 25.13 -11.53 22.23
C LYS A 61 25.06 -12.23 20.86
N ASN A 62 25.90 -13.23 20.61
CA ASN A 62 25.87 -14.01 19.37
C ASN A 62 24.57 -14.80 19.21
N ASN A 63 24.06 -15.41 20.28
CA ASN A 63 22.77 -16.09 20.26
C ASN A 63 21.64 -15.11 19.91
N LYS A 64 21.65 -13.92 20.52
CA LYS A 64 20.65 -12.89 20.25
C LYS A 64 20.73 -12.34 18.82
N ILE A 65 21.94 -12.21 18.26
CA ILE A 65 22.13 -11.84 16.85
C ILE A 65 21.52 -12.91 15.95
N ASN A 66 21.74 -14.20 16.23
CA ASN A 66 21.18 -15.29 15.43
C ASN A 66 19.65 -15.33 15.50
N GLU A 67 19.07 -15.11 16.68
CA GLU A 67 17.61 -15.01 16.85
C GLU A 67 17.02 -13.83 16.05
N LEU A 68 17.67 -12.65 16.13
CA LEU A 68 17.26 -11.48 15.37
C LEU A 68 17.38 -11.71 13.86
N GLN A 69 18.46 -12.34 13.41
CA GLN A 69 18.64 -12.67 12.00
C GLN A 69 17.54 -13.62 11.51
N SER A 70 17.24 -14.68 12.27
CA SER A 70 16.14 -15.59 11.94
C SER A 70 14.78 -14.87 11.89
N SER A 71 14.54 -13.89 12.77
CA SER A 71 13.33 -13.08 12.74
C SER A 71 13.28 -12.15 11.52
N ILE A 72 14.42 -11.59 11.10
CA ILE A 72 14.51 -10.75 9.89
C ILE A 72 14.17 -11.60 8.66
N ASP A 73 14.80 -12.76 8.53
CA ASP A 73 14.57 -13.66 7.38
C ASP A 73 13.08 -14.08 7.29
N GLN A 74 12.44 -14.35 8.44
CA GLN A 74 11.00 -14.62 8.48
C GLN A 74 10.14 -13.42 8.07
N GLN A 75 10.52 -12.21 8.47
CA GLN A 75 9.80 -11.00 8.09
C GLN A 75 9.98 -10.69 6.60
N GLU A 76 11.17 -10.89 6.04
CA GLU A 76 11.42 -10.73 4.61
C GLU A 76 10.56 -11.68 3.77
N MET A 77 10.45 -12.96 4.18
CA MET A 77 9.53 -13.89 3.51
C MET A 77 8.08 -13.42 3.55
N LYS A 78 7.62 -12.91 4.69
CA LYS A 78 6.25 -12.35 4.81
C LYS A 78 6.04 -11.12 3.93
N ILE A 79 7.04 -10.24 3.82
CA ILE A 79 6.98 -9.07 2.94
C ILE A 79 6.87 -9.50 1.48
N LEU A 80 7.65 -10.50 1.05
CA LEU A 80 7.56 -11.04 -0.31
C LEU A 80 6.18 -11.64 -0.62
N GLU A 81 5.60 -12.37 0.34
CA GLU A 81 4.25 -12.92 0.21
C GLU A 81 3.18 -11.82 0.11
N GLN A 82 3.27 -10.79 0.96
CA GLN A 82 2.38 -9.64 0.91
C GLN A 82 2.50 -8.86 -0.39
N GLN A 83 3.72 -8.69 -0.92
CA GLN A 83 3.94 -8.02 -2.20
C GLN A 83 3.25 -8.78 -3.34
N LYS A 84 3.36 -10.10 -3.37
CA LYS A 84 2.68 -10.94 -4.36
C LYS A 84 1.16 -10.83 -4.26
N LEU A 85 0.61 -10.74 -3.06
CA LEU A 85 -0.82 -10.54 -2.83
C LEU A 85 -1.28 -9.17 -3.36
N ILE A 86 -0.51 -8.11 -3.11
CA ILE A 86 -0.78 -6.76 -3.62
C ILE A 86 -0.80 -6.75 -5.15
N ASP A 87 0.19 -7.38 -5.79
CA ASP A 87 0.26 -7.43 -7.26
C ASP A 87 -0.93 -8.19 -7.86
N THR A 88 -1.37 -9.27 -7.20
CA THR A 88 -2.58 -10.02 -7.60
C THR A 88 -3.83 -9.14 -7.47
N GLN A 89 -4.03 -8.50 -6.32
CA GLN A 89 -5.18 -7.60 -6.11
C GLN A 89 -5.20 -6.43 -7.09
N LYS A 90 -4.03 -5.87 -7.42
CA LYS A 90 -3.92 -4.79 -8.41
C LYS A 90 -4.34 -5.25 -9.80
N SER A 91 -3.99 -6.48 -10.18
CA SER A 91 -4.44 -7.10 -11.43
C SER A 91 -5.96 -7.29 -11.43
N ASP A 92 -6.53 -7.83 -10.34
CA ASP A 92 -7.97 -8.08 -10.23
C ASP A 92 -8.79 -6.79 -10.29
N VAL A 93 -8.32 -5.73 -9.62
CA VAL A 93 -8.94 -4.40 -9.69
C VAL A 93 -8.89 -3.84 -11.11
N ALA A 94 -7.78 -4.01 -11.83
CA ALA A 94 -7.66 -3.58 -13.21
C ALA A 94 -8.65 -4.33 -14.14
N SER A 95 -8.78 -5.65 -13.97
CA SER A 95 -9.76 -6.47 -14.71
C SER A 95 -11.19 -6.03 -14.43
N THR A 96 -11.54 -5.91 -13.14
CA THR A 96 -12.88 -5.51 -12.71
C THR A 96 -13.26 -4.13 -13.24
N ARG A 97 -12.30 -3.19 -13.28
CA ARG A 97 -12.52 -1.85 -13.83
C ARG A 97 -12.77 -1.89 -15.34
N ALA A 98 -12.06 -2.74 -16.08
CA ALA A 98 -12.29 -2.92 -17.50
C ALA A 98 -13.68 -3.53 -17.78
N GLU A 99 -14.05 -4.58 -17.05
CA GLU A 99 -15.38 -5.21 -17.14
C GLU A 99 -16.50 -4.24 -16.80
N SER A 100 -16.30 -3.40 -15.78
CA SER A 100 -17.26 -2.37 -15.39
C SER A 100 -17.46 -1.34 -16.51
N GLN A 101 -16.40 -0.92 -17.21
CA GLN A 101 -16.51 0.00 -18.34
C GLN A 101 -17.28 -0.61 -19.50
N VAL A 102 -17.02 -1.89 -19.82
CA VAL A 102 -17.78 -2.62 -20.85
C VAL A 102 -19.25 -2.73 -20.48
N THR A 103 -19.54 -3.01 -19.21
CA THR A 103 -20.91 -3.10 -18.70
C THR A 103 -21.62 -1.75 -18.81
N VAL A 104 -20.99 -0.65 -18.37
CA VAL A 104 -21.55 0.70 -18.47
C VAL A 104 -21.81 1.07 -19.93
N ALA A 105 -20.86 0.80 -20.83
CA ALA A 105 -21.04 1.06 -22.27
C ALA A 105 -22.23 0.26 -22.83
N THR A 106 -22.39 -0.99 -22.42
CA THR A 106 -23.51 -1.85 -22.84
C THR A 106 -24.84 -1.34 -22.32
N VAL A 107 -24.92 -0.93 -21.06
CA VAL A 107 -26.12 -0.35 -20.45
C VAL A 107 -26.51 0.97 -21.12
N MET A 108 -25.53 1.84 -21.41
CA MET A 108 -25.79 3.09 -22.14
C MET A 108 -26.30 2.80 -23.54
N LYS A 109 -25.68 1.87 -24.26
CA LYS A 109 -26.16 1.44 -25.57
C LYS A 109 -27.60 0.94 -25.51
N GLN A 110 -27.95 0.05 -24.56
CA GLN A 110 -29.31 -0.45 -24.41
C GLN A 110 -30.33 0.66 -24.08
N LYS A 111 -29.93 1.63 -23.26
CA LYS A 111 -30.75 2.80 -22.93
C LYS A 111 -31.00 3.65 -24.17
N ASP A 112 -29.97 3.95 -24.94
CA ASP A 112 -30.07 4.73 -26.17
C ASP A 112 -30.93 4.01 -27.22
N CYS A 113 -30.73 2.70 -27.41
CA CYS A 113 -31.58 1.88 -28.28
C CYS A 113 -33.06 1.93 -27.84
N SER A 114 -33.33 1.89 -26.53
CA SER A 114 -34.71 1.95 -26.01
C SER A 114 -35.35 3.33 -26.21
N ILE A 115 -34.56 4.41 -26.09
CA ILE A 115 -35.03 5.78 -26.36
C ILE A 115 -35.36 5.93 -27.85
N ASP A 116 -34.49 5.45 -28.73
CA ASP A 116 -34.71 5.51 -30.18
C ASP A 116 -35.92 4.68 -30.60
N MET A 117 -36.12 3.49 -30.03
CA MET A 117 -37.32 2.69 -30.26
C MET A 117 -38.58 3.46 -29.84
N ASN A 118 -38.60 4.07 -28.65
CA ASN A 118 -39.75 4.83 -28.18
C ASN A 118 -40.03 6.08 -29.01
N LYS A 119 -39.00 6.65 -29.64
CA LYS A 119 -39.11 7.86 -30.47
C LYS A 119 -39.58 7.58 -31.89
N TYR A 120 -39.08 6.51 -32.50
CA TYR A 120 -39.30 6.23 -33.92
C TYR A 120 -40.32 5.11 -34.17
N CYS A 121 -40.50 4.16 -33.26
CA CYS A 121 -41.44 3.06 -33.38
C CYS A 121 -42.78 3.40 -32.73
N VAL A 122 -43.44 4.43 -33.26
CA VAL A 122 -44.66 5.03 -32.67
C VAL A 122 -45.88 4.10 -32.72
N SER A 123 -45.90 3.15 -33.66
CA SER A 123 -46.96 2.14 -33.76
C SER A 123 -46.47 0.83 -34.39
N ASP A 124 -47.27 -0.22 -34.27
CA ASP A 124 -47.06 -1.52 -34.94
C ASP A 124 -46.85 -1.41 -36.45
N SER A 125 -47.39 -0.38 -37.08
CA SER A 125 -47.19 -0.14 -38.51
C SER A 125 -45.77 0.29 -38.86
N PHE A 126 -44.96 0.71 -37.88
CA PHE A 126 -43.57 1.13 -38.10
C PHE A 126 -42.56 0.03 -37.75
N THR A 127 -42.99 -1.00 -37.01
CA THR A 127 -42.14 -2.13 -36.63
C THR A 127 -42.14 -3.25 -37.67
N ASP A 128 -43.22 -3.39 -38.43
CA ASP A 128 -43.39 -4.43 -39.46
C ASP A 128 -43.44 -3.80 -40.87
N PRO A 129 -42.53 -4.19 -41.79
CA PRO A 129 -42.51 -3.67 -43.16
C PRO A 129 -43.82 -3.87 -43.94
N ASP A 130 -44.56 -4.95 -43.70
CA ASP A 130 -45.80 -5.25 -44.41
C ASP A 130 -46.99 -4.47 -43.83
N LYS A 131 -46.97 -4.17 -42.53
CA LYS A 131 -47.93 -3.22 -41.93
C LYS A 131 -47.64 -1.79 -42.37
N PHE A 132 -46.37 -1.41 -42.52
CA PHE A 132 -45.99 -0.08 -43.02
C PHE A 132 -46.49 0.17 -44.44
N LYS A 133 -46.32 -0.81 -45.33
CA LYS A 133 -46.85 -0.74 -46.71
C LYS A 133 -48.37 -0.58 -46.73
N LYS A 134 -49.09 -1.29 -45.86
CA LYS A 134 -50.56 -1.13 -45.72
C LYS A 134 -50.93 0.26 -45.20
N PHE A 135 -50.20 0.78 -44.22
CA PHE A 135 -50.39 2.13 -43.70
C PHE A 135 -50.21 3.19 -44.79
N LEU A 136 -49.13 3.12 -45.58
CA LEU A 136 -48.92 4.06 -46.69
C LEU A 136 -50.01 3.97 -47.75
N LYS A 137 -50.51 2.76 -48.03
CA LYS A 137 -51.61 2.57 -48.99
C LYS A 137 -52.92 3.19 -48.51
N VAL A 138 -53.30 2.98 -47.25
CA VAL A 138 -54.49 3.61 -46.65
C VAL A 138 -54.32 5.13 -46.62
N TYR A 139 -53.13 5.62 -46.27
CA TYR A 139 -52.83 7.05 -46.27
C TYR A 139 -52.91 7.68 -47.68
N GLU A 140 -52.55 6.94 -48.73
CA GLU A 140 -52.72 7.37 -50.13
C GLU A 140 -54.19 7.44 -50.55
N GLU A 141 -55.02 6.53 -50.05
CA GLU A 141 -56.45 6.45 -50.35
C GLU A 141 -57.28 7.51 -49.59
N ASP A 142 -56.88 7.86 -48.36
CA ASP A 142 -57.62 8.76 -47.46
C ASP A 142 -57.26 10.25 -47.61
N PHE A 143 -56.12 10.60 -48.22
CA PHE A 143 -55.61 11.97 -48.29
C PHE A 143 -55.45 12.48 -49.72
N SER A 144 -55.39 13.82 -49.88
CA SER A 144 -55.11 14.43 -51.18
C SER A 144 -53.70 14.05 -51.66
N LYS A 145 -53.53 13.89 -52.98
CA LYS A 145 -52.23 13.53 -53.58
C LYS A 145 -51.09 14.47 -53.17
N SER A 146 -51.40 15.76 -52.94
CA SER A 146 -50.43 16.76 -52.46
C SER A 146 -50.02 16.56 -51.00
N GLU A 147 -50.92 16.10 -50.14
CA GLU A 147 -50.61 15.80 -48.73
C GLU A 147 -49.86 14.47 -48.60
N TYR A 148 -50.28 13.47 -49.37
CA TYR A 148 -49.60 12.17 -49.44
C TYR A 148 -48.11 12.34 -49.78
N GLU A 149 -47.78 13.02 -50.88
CA GLU A 149 -46.38 13.23 -51.29
C GLU A 149 -45.58 14.05 -50.26
N LYS A 150 -46.23 14.96 -49.54
CA LYS A 150 -45.57 15.78 -48.51
C LYS A 150 -45.16 14.97 -47.27
N TYR A 151 -45.97 13.99 -46.87
CA TYR A 151 -45.73 13.22 -45.64
C TYR A 151 -45.16 11.82 -45.87
N LYS A 152 -45.25 11.27 -47.08
CA LYS A 152 -44.68 9.97 -47.45
C LYS A 152 -43.20 9.85 -47.13
N ASP A 153 -42.41 10.86 -47.49
CA ASP A 153 -40.96 10.88 -47.21
C ASP A 153 -40.68 10.94 -45.71
N LYS A 154 -41.51 11.70 -44.97
CA LYS A 154 -41.39 11.80 -43.51
C LYS A 154 -41.68 10.45 -42.85
N PHE A 155 -42.78 9.79 -43.22
CA PHE A 155 -43.12 8.47 -42.68
C PHE A 155 -42.11 7.40 -43.07
N THR A 156 -41.60 7.43 -44.30
CA THR A 156 -40.57 6.49 -44.77
C THR A 156 -39.27 6.68 -44.00
N LYS A 157 -38.89 7.93 -43.70
CA LYS A 157 -37.73 8.24 -42.88
C LYS A 157 -37.91 7.76 -41.44
N GLU A 158 -39.06 8.02 -40.82
CA GLU A 158 -39.37 7.55 -39.47
C GLU A 158 -39.41 6.00 -39.39
N PHE A 159 -39.94 5.34 -40.41
CA PHE A 159 -39.90 3.88 -40.55
C PHE A 159 -38.46 3.35 -40.59
N ASN A 160 -37.61 3.91 -41.44
CA ASN A 160 -36.21 3.50 -41.52
C ASN A 160 -35.47 3.72 -40.19
N SER A 161 -35.73 4.84 -39.50
CA SER A 161 -35.17 5.09 -38.16
C SER A 161 -35.68 4.10 -37.11
N CYS A 162 -36.94 3.68 -37.16
CA CYS A 162 -37.45 2.60 -36.30
C CYS A 162 -36.78 1.25 -36.61
N GLN A 163 -36.57 0.92 -37.89
CA GLN A 163 -35.89 -0.31 -38.29
C GLN A 163 -34.42 -0.33 -37.86
N GLU A 164 -33.74 0.81 -37.86
CA GLU A 164 -32.38 0.95 -37.30
C GLU A 164 -32.39 0.78 -35.77
N ALA A 165 -33.34 1.40 -35.07
CA ALA A 165 -33.50 1.24 -33.62
C ALA A 165 -33.81 -0.21 -33.21
N LEU A 166 -34.59 -0.95 -34.00
CA LEU A 166 -34.89 -2.36 -33.78
C LEU A 166 -33.66 -3.27 -33.94
N LYS A 167 -32.72 -2.92 -34.82
CA LYS A 167 -31.43 -3.61 -35.02
C LYS A 167 -30.41 -3.33 -33.91
N CYS A 168 -30.67 -2.32 -33.08
CA CYS A 168 -29.81 -1.91 -31.97
C CYS A 168 -29.92 -2.89 -30.78
N LYS A 169 -31.01 -3.67 -30.72
CA LYS A 169 -31.34 -4.68 -29.71
C LYS A 169 -30.58 -6.00 -29.95
#